data_AF-A0A2T6DY40-F1
#
_entry.id   AF-A0A2T6DY40-F1
#
_cell.length_a   1.000
_cell.length_b   1.000
_cell.length_c   1.000
_cell.angle_alpha   90.00
_cell.angle_beta   90.00
_cell.angle_gamma   90.00
#
_symmetry.space_group_name_H-M   'P 1'
#
loop_
_entity.id
_entity.type
_entity.pdbx_description
1 polymer ?
#
loop_
_entity_poly.entity_id
_entity_poly.type
_entity_poly.pdbx_seq_one_letter_code
_entity_poly.pdbx_strand_id
1 'polypeptide(L)' 'MRLYVVVTGVVFALILAAHGLRLGAEGAALLREPSFVLTSLLCAALVVWAVVLIRRSKR' A
#
# COMPACT_ATOMS: atom_id res chain seq x y z
N MET A 1 -1.87 20.44 -1.26
CA MET A 1 -2.39 19.15 -0.75
C MET A 1 -2.41 18.03 -1.77
N ARG A 2 -2.88 18.25 -3.01
CA ARG A 2 -2.96 17.18 -4.03
C ARG A 2 -1.62 16.50 -4.35
N LEU A 3 -0.53 17.25 -4.52
CA LEU A 3 0.79 16.67 -4.78
C LEU A 3 1.27 15.79 -3.62
N TYR A 4 1.04 16.20 -2.37
CA TYR A 4 1.35 15.41 -1.19
C TYR A 4 0.63 14.06 -1.21
N VAL A 5 -0.68 14.04 -1.50
CA VAL A 5 -1.47 12.80 -1.60
C VAL A 5 -0.95 11.88 -2.73
N VAL A 6 -0.51 12.46 -3.85
CA VAL A 6 0.08 11.69 -4.95
C VAL A 6 1.38 11.03 -4.49
N VAL A 7 2.30 11.81 -3.91
CA VAL A 7 3.61 11.30 -3.47
C VAL A 7 3.44 10.24 -2.38
N THR A 8 2.61 10.49 -1.37
CA THR A 8 2.37 9.50 -0.31
C THR A 8 1.69 8.25 -0.84
N GLY A 9 0.73 8.37 -1.75
CA GLY A 9 0.10 7.23 -2.42
C GLY A 9 1.09 6.38 -3.20
N VAL A 10 2.04 7.01 -3.91
CA VAL A 10 3.12 6.31 -4.62
C VAL A 10 4.03 5.58 -3.64
N VAL A 11 4.42 6.21 -2.54
CA VAL A 11 5.25 5.57 -1.50
C VAL A 11 4.57 4.31 -0.95
N PHE A 12 3.28 4.39 -0.58
CA PHE A 12 2.56 3.21 -0.09
C PHE A 12 2.39 2.12 -1.15
N ALA A 13 2.23 2.49 -2.42
CA ALA A 13 2.17 1.52 -3.52
C ALA A 13 3.51 0.78 -3.69
N LEU A 14 4.64 1.49 -3.55
CA LEU A 14 5.97 0.88 -3.58
C LEU A 14 6.20 -0.06 -2.39
N ILE A 15 5.76 0.33 -1.18
CA ILE A 15 5.85 -0.53 0.00
C ILE A 15 5.00 -1.79 -0.19
N LEU A 16 3.77 -1.64 -0.70
CA LEU A 16 2.90 -2.78 -0.99
C LEU A 16 3.52 -3.72 -2.03
N ALA A 17 4.17 -3.17 -3.07
CA ALA A 17 4.91 -3.96 -4.05
C ALA A 17 6.09 -4.69 -3.41
N ALA A 18 6.83 -4.04 -2.50
CA ALA A 18 7.90 -4.67 -1.73
C ALA A 18 7.38 -5.84 -0.87
N HIS A 19 6.21 -5.70 -0.25
CA HIS A 19 5.57 -6.82 0.46
C HIS A 19 5.22 -7.98 -0.48
N GLY A 20 4.72 -7.69 -1.70
CA GLY A 20 4.45 -8.71 -2.71
C GLY A 20 5.72 -9.45 -3.16
N LEU A 21 6.81 -8.72 -3.40
CA LEU A 21 8.11 -9.31 -3.73
C LEU A 21 8.65 -10.16 -2.58
N ARG A 22 8.54 -9.66 -1.35
CA ARG A 22 8.96 -10.38 -0.14
C ARG A 22 8.16 -11.68 0.04
N LEU A 23 6.84 -11.63 -0.17
CA LEU A 23 5.98 -12.81 -0.15
C LEU A 23 6.38 -13.83 -1.23
N GLY A 24 6.78 -13.36 -2.42
CA GLY A 24 7.29 -14.23 -3.48
C GLY A 24 8.63 -14.87 -3.15
N ALA A 25 9.52 -14.17 -2.43
CA ALA A 25 10.85 -14.64 -2.08
C ALA A 25 10.87 -15.56 -0.84
N GLU A 26 10.13 -15.22 0.20
CA GLU A 26 10.10 -15.94 1.49
C GLU A 26 8.91 -16.92 1.60
N GLY A 27 7.92 -16.80 0.70
CA GLY A 27 6.78 -17.71 0.59
C GLY A 27 5.64 -17.43 1.56
N ALA A 28 4.62 -18.29 1.53
CA ALA A 28 3.36 -18.11 2.26
C ALA A 28 3.48 -18.16 3.80
N ALA A 29 4.65 -18.51 4.35
CA ALA A 29 4.89 -18.49 5.80
C ALA A 29 4.70 -17.07 6.40
N LEU A 30 5.02 -16.02 5.63
CA LEU A 30 4.80 -14.63 6.00
C LEU A 30 3.34 -14.28 6.30
N LEU A 31 2.37 -15.04 5.74
CA LEU A 31 0.95 -14.82 6.02
C LEU A 31 0.56 -15.19 7.45
N ARG A 32 1.43 -15.91 8.18
CA ARG A 32 1.26 -16.20 9.62
C ARG A 32 1.83 -15.11 10.50
N GLU A 33 2.64 -14.20 9.95
CA GLU A 33 3.18 -13.07 10.69
C GLU A 33 2.14 -11.94 10.74
N PRO A 34 1.55 -11.65 11.92
CA PRO A 34 0.44 -10.70 12.01
C PRO A 34 0.86 -9.29 11.60
N SER A 35 2.10 -8.89 11.91
CA SER A 35 2.67 -7.60 11.53
C SER A 35 2.77 -7.44 10.01
N PHE A 36 3.22 -8.47 9.29
CA PHE A 36 3.31 -8.46 7.83
C PHE A 36 1.93 -8.31 7.19
N VAL A 37 0.95 -9.07 7.66
CA VAL A 37 -0.43 -9.01 7.15
C VAL A 37 -1.06 -7.65 7.43
N LEU A 38 -0.98 -7.16 8.67
CA LEU A 38 -1.52 -5.85 9.06
C LEU A 38 -0.92 -4.71 8.25
N THR A 39 0.41 -4.66 8.14
CA THR A 39 1.09 -3.60 7.40
C THR A 39 0.80 -3.66 5.89
N SER A 40 0.68 -4.86 5.31
CA SER A 40 0.26 -5.04 3.92
C SER A 40 -1.16 -4.53 3.67
N LEU A 41 -2.10 -4.89 4.54
CA LEU A 41 -3.49 -4.42 4.46
C LEU A 41 -3.60 -2.91 4.62
N LEU A 42 -2.85 -2.33 5.56
CA LEU A 42 -2.79 -0.87 5.75
C LEU A 42 -2.24 -0.18 4.51
N CYS A 43 -1.15 -0.67 3.93
CA CYS A 43 -0.60 -0.12 2.69
C CYS A 43 -1.62 -0.18 1.55
N ALA A 44 -2.29 -1.33 1.36
CA ALA A 44 -3.35 -1.49 0.36
C ALA A 44 -4.51 -0.50 0.58
N ALA A 45 -4.98 -0.36 1.83
CA ALA A 45 -6.03 0.59 2.18
C ALA A 45 -5.63 2.04 1.88
N LEU A 46 -4.40 2.42 2.21
CA LEU A 46 -3.88 3.77 1.97
C LEU A 46 -3.69 4.08 0.49
N VAL A 47 -3.25 3.11 -0.31
CA VAL A 47 -3.18 3.24 -1.78
C VAL A 47 -4.58 3.47 -2.36
N VAL A 48 -5.56 2.64 -1.97
CA VAL A 48 -6.95 2.79 -2.40
C VAL A 48 -7.50 4.15 -1.99
N TRP A 49 -7.26 4.57 -0.75
CA TRP A 49 -7.71 5.86 -0.23
C TRP A 49 -7.09 7.04 -0.99
N ALA A 50 -5.79 6.99 -1.29
CA ALA A 50 -5.11 8.01 -2.10
C ALA A 50 -5.74 8.12 -3.49
N VAL A 51 -6.03 6.99 -4.16
CA VAL A 51 -6.71 6.98 -5.46
C VAL A 51 -8.11 7.60 -5.36
N VAL A 52 -8.89 7.26 -4.34
CA VAL A 52 -10.23 7.84 -4.11
C VAL A 52 -10.14 9.35 -3.89
N LEU A 53 -9.19 9.81 -3.07
CA LEU A 53 -9.02 11.23 -2.76
C LEU A 53 -8.57 12.02 -3.99
N ILE A 54 -7.65 11.49 -4.80
CA ILE A 54 -7.21 12.11 -6.06
C ILE A 54 -8.38 12.23 -7.05
N ARG A 55 -9.23 11.20 -7.15
CA ARG A 55 -10.43 11.21 -8.01
C ARG A 55 -11.46 12.23 -7.53
N ARG A 56 -11.69 12.32 -6.22
CA ARG A 56 -12.61 13.32 -5.63
C ARG A 56 -12.10 14.75 -5.76
N SER A 57 -10.79 14.96 -5.66
CA SER A 57 -10.16 16.29 -5.81
C SER A 57 -10.16 16.83 -7.24
N LYS A 58 -10.44 16.00 -8.25
CA LYS A 58 -10.58 16.43 -9.65
C LYS A 58 -12.02 16.83 -10.02
N ARG A 59 -13.02 16.44 -9.20
CA ARG A 59 -14.41 16.89 -9.33
C ARG A 59 -14.58 18.24 -8.64
#